data_AF-A0A5E4IWN7-F1
#
_entry.id   AF-A0A5E4IWN7-F1
#
_cell.length_a   1.000
_cell.length_b   1.000
_cell.length_c   1.000
_cell.angle_alpha   90.00
_cell.angle_beta   90.00
_cell.angle_gamma   90.00
#
_symmetry.space_group_name_H-M   'P 1'
#
loop_
_entity.id
_entity.type
_entity.pdbx_description
1 polymer ?
#
loop_
_entity_poly.entity_id
_entity_poly.type
_entity_poly.pdbx_seq_one_letter_code
_entity_poly.pdbx_strand_id
1 'polypeptide(L)'
;MTGGDDSCEAIDRSVLASLRELQEEGEPDIIAEVSGLFIKHAPEKISAIMQAAEKGDAKGLQMAAHSLKSSSAYVGAMHLSAMSKDLELMGRSGAMVGAKDKAEMLKEEYMRVQAALEAETKAADYRNC
;
A
#
# COMPACT_ATOMS: atom_id res chain seq x y z
N MET A 1 -22.96 8.01 17.39
CA MET A 1 -22.80 8.86 16.19
C MET A 1 -21.47 9.60 16.32
N THR A 2 -20.44 9.08 15.69
CA THR A 2 -19.17 9.75 15.35
C THR A 2 -18.88 9.20 13.95
N GLY A 3 -19.30 9.89 12.89
CA GLY A 3 -18.47 10.92 12.26
C GLY A 3 -17.25 10.20 11.70
N GLY A 4 -17.29 9.58 10.52
CA GLY A 4 -17.59 10.26 9.27
C GLY A 4 -16.35 10.96 8.72
N ASP A 5 -15.15 10.39 8.91
CA ASP A 5 -13.97 10.75 8.11
C ASP A 5 -14.01 9.92 6.82
N ASP A 6 -14.93 10.32 5.95
CA ASP A 6 -15.09 9.76 4.61
C ASP A 6 -13.99 10.37 3.70
N SER A 7 -13.23 9.47 3.07
CA SER A 7 -12.49 9.62 1.82
C SER A 7 -11.15 10.40 1.73
N CYS A 8 -10.43 10.64 2.84
CA CYS A 8 -9.02 11.12 2.77
C CYS A 8 -8.04 10.40 3.71
N GLU A 9 -8.39 9.23 4.26
CA GLU A 9 -7.42 8.43 5.00
C GLU A 9 -6.66 7.51 4.03
N ALA A 10 -5.33 7.56 4.08
CA ALA A 10 -4.48 6.73 3.22
C ALA A 10 -4.62 5.23 3.56
N ILE A 11 -5.20 4.91 4.72
CA ILE A 11 -5.30 3.55 5.27
C ILE A 11 -6.65 3.35 5.94
N ASP A 12 -7.28 2.22 5.65
CA ASP A 12 -8.48 1.75 6.33
C ASP A 12 -8.11 1.13 7.69
N ARG A 13 -8.43 1.85 8.77
CA ARG A 13 -8.19 1.40 10.14
C ARG A 13 -9.01 0.18 10.54
N SER A 14 -10.10 -0.13 9.83
CA SER A 14 -10.90 -1.32 10.08
C SER A 14 -10.12 -2.58 9.74
N VAL A 15 -9.33 -2.55 8.66
CA VAL A 15 -8.44 -3.66 8.28
C VAL A 15 -7.36 -3.87 9.35
N LEU A 16 -6.78 -2.78 9.83
CA LEU A 16 -5.81 -2.81 10.92
C LEU A 16 -6.43 -3.36 12.22
N ALA A 17 -7.67 -3.00 12.54
CA ALA A 17 -8.39 -3.53 13.68
C ALA A 17 -8.62 -5.06 13.55
N SER A 18 -9.03 -5.54 12.37
CA SER A 18 -9.17 -6.98 12.12
C SER A 18 -7.83 -7.73 12.23
N LEU A 19 -6.72 -7.12 11.82
CA LEU A 19 -5.39 -7.73 12.04
C LEU A 19 -5.05 -7.81 13.53
N ARG A 20 -5.41 -6.81 14.33
CA ARG A 20 -5.21 -6.84 15.80
C ARG A 20 -6.01 -7.93 16.50
N GLU A 21 -7.19 -8.27 16.00
CA GLU A 21 -7.98 -9.39 16.55
C GLU A 21 -7.27 -10.74 16.38
N LEU A 22 -6.32 -10.85 15.44
CA LEU A 22 -5.50 -12.04 15.23
C LEU A 22 -4.25 -12.07 16.11
N GLN A 23 -3.92 -10.99 16.82
CA GLN A 23 -2.77 -10.94 17.72
C GLN A 23 -3.05 -11.73 19.00
N GLU A 24 -2.20 -12.70 19.30
CA GLU A 24 -2.25 -13.45 20.56
C GLU A 24 -1.56 -12.68 21.68
N GLU A 25 -2.03 -12.85 22.93
CA GLU A 25 -1.40 -12.25 24.10
C GLU A 25 0.07 -12.74 24.22
N GLY A 26 1.01 -11.80 24.16
CA GLY A 26 2.45 -12.08 24.28
C GLY A 26 3.24 -12.02 22.97
N GLU A 27 2.55 -11.93 21.82
CA GLU A 27 3.19 -11.72 20.52
C GLU A 27 3.45 -10.22 20.24
N PRO A 28 4.47 -9.88 19.43
CA PRO A 28 4.73 -8.51 19.00
C PRO A 28 3.53 -7.90 18.26
N ASP A 29 3.43 -6.57 18.27
CA ASP A 29 2.34 -5.87 17.58
C ASP A 29 2.34 -6.21 16.08
N ILE A 30 1.36 -7.01 15.67
CA ILE A 30 1.20 -7.46 14.29
C ILE A 30 1.05 -6.27 13.33
N ILE A 31 0.48 -5.15 13.78
CA ILE A 31 0.42 -3.93 12.96
C ILE A 31 1.83 -3.40 12.72
N ALA A 32 2.65 -3.30 13.76
CA ALA A 32 4.02 -2.80 13.63
C ALA A 32 4.85 -3.69 12.69
N GLU A 33 4.71 -5.00 12.81
CA GLU A 33 5.40 -5.95 11.94
C GLU A 33 4.97 -5.83 10.48
N VAL A 34 3.66 -5.91 10.23
CA VAL A 34 3.12 -5.87 8.86
C VAL A 34 3.38 -4.50 8.22
N SER A 35 3.23 -3.41 8.97
CA SER A 35 3.57 -2.05 8.51
C SER A 35 5.05 -1.94 8.17
N GLY A 36 5.93 -2.45 9.03
CA GLY A 36 7.37 -2.45 8.80
C GLY A 36 7.78 -3.25 7.56
N LEU A 37 7.20 -4.44 7.37
CA LEU A 37 7.42 -5.27 6.18
C LEU A 37 6.93 -4.57 4.91
N PHE A 38 5.75 -3.96 4.96
CA PHE A 38 5.22 -3.21 3.83
C PHE A 38 6.13 -2.02 3.45
N ILE A 39 6.50 -1.19 4.43
CA ILE A 39 7.37 -0.02 4.21
C ILE A 39 8.74 -0.45 3.68
N LYS A 40 9.28 -1.58 4.13
CA LYS A 40 10.56 -2.10 3.66
C LYS A 40 10.52 -2.58 2.20
N HIS A 41 9.45 -3.26 1.80
CA HIS A 41 9.39 -3.94 0.49
C HIS A 41 8.66 -3.17 -0.61
N ALA A 42 7.75 -2.25 -0.25
CA ALA A 42 7.01 -1.46 -1.23
C ALA A 42 7.89 -0.58 -2.14
N PRO A 43 8.99 0.06 -1.68
CA PRO A 43 9.85 0.89 -2.52
C PRO A 43 10.46 0.12 -3.69
N GLU A 44 10.87 -1.14 -3.47
CA GLU A 44 11.41 -2.01 -4.52
C GLU A 44 10.36 -2.29 -5.60
N LYS A 45 9.10 -2.54 -5.19
CA LYS A 45 7.98 -2.78 -6.11
C LYS A 45 7.62 -1.52 -6.90
N ILE A 46 7.59 -0.36 -6.25
CA ILE A 46 7.33 0.94 -6.89
C ILE A 46 8.42 1.25 -7.91
N SER A 47 9.68 1.04 -7.56
CA SER A 47 10.80 1.18 -8.50
C SER A 47 10.64 0.27 -9.71
N ALA A 48 10.25 -0.99 -9.52
CA ALA A 48 9.98 -1.92 -10.62
C ALA A 48 8.81 -1.45 -11.51
N ILE A 49 7.73 -0.93 -10.92
CA ILE A 49 6.58 -0.35 -11.65
C ILE A 49 7.04 0.83 -12.51
N MET A 50 7.79 1.79 -11.94
CA MET A 50 8.27 2.96 -12.69
C MET A 50 9.18 2.55 -13.84
N GLN A 51 10.13 1.63 -13.60
CA GLN A 51 11.03 1.14 -14.64
C GLN A 51 10.29 0.40 -15.76
N ALA A 52 9.28 -0.41 -15.41
CA ALA A 52 8.47 -1.12 -16.39
C ALA A 52 7.61 -0.15 -17.22
N ALA A 53 7.06 0.89 -16.58
CA ALA A 53 6.32 1.95 -17.26
C ALA A 53 7.22 2.74 -18.23
N GLU A 54 8.44 3.08 -17.82
CA GLU A 54 9.41 3.81 -18.66
C GLU A 54 9.90 2.97 -19.84
N LYS A 55 10.16 1.68 -19.63
CA LYS A 55 10.64 0.76 -20.68
C LYS A 55 9.53 0.21 -21.58
N GLY A 56 8.27 0.49 -21.27
CA GLY A 56 7.13 -0.13 -21.96
C GLY A 56 7.00 -1.63 -21.71
N ASP A 57 7.56 -2.15 -20.62
CA ASP A 57 7.48 -3.56 -20.24
C ASP A 57 6.12 -3.86 -19.59
N ALA A 58 5.14 -4.20 -20.43
CA ALA A 58 3.78 -4.49 -20.00
C ALA A 58 3.70 -5.67 -19.01
N LYS A 59 4.53 -6.70 -19.19
CA LYS A 59 4.55 -7.88 -18.31
C LYS A 59 5.20 -7.55 -16.96
N GLY A 60 6.32 -6.83 -16.98
CA GLY A 60 6.97 -6.33 -15.77
C GLY A 60 6.03 -5.43 -14.97
N LEU A 61 5.30 -4.54 -15.65
CA LEU A 61 4.33 -3.63 -15.02
C LEU A 61 3.21 -4.43 -14.35
N GLN A 62 2.62 -5.40 -15.06
CA GLN A 62 1.57 -6.27 -14.53
C GLN A 62 2.03 -6.98 -13.26
N MET A 63 3.19 -7.63 -13.28
CA MET A 63 3.68 -8.44 -12.16
C MET A 63 4.01 -7.57 -10.93
N ALA A 64 4.71 -6.46 -11.13
CA ALA A 64 5.08 -5.56 -10.05
C ALA A 64 3.85 -4.90 -9.41
N ALA A 65 2.90 -4.45 -10.24
CA ALA A 65 1.66 -3.84 -9.77
C ALA A 65 0.74 -4.85 -9.06
N HIS A 66 0.64 -6.09 -9.57
CA HIS A 66 -0.12 -7.15 -8.90
C HIS A 66 0.41 -7.44 -7.49
N SER A 67 1.75 -7.51 -7.35
CA SER A 67 2.37 -7.75 -6.05
C SER A 67 2.14 -6.58 -5.08
N LEU A 68 2.29 -5.33 -5.54
CA LEU A 68 2.06 -4.16 -4.70
C LEU A 68 0.59 -4.04 -4.29
N LYS A 69 -0.36 -4.37 -5.17
CA LYS A 69 -1.81 -4.37 -4.88
C LYS A 69 -2.12 -5.23 -3.67
N SER A 70 -1.68 -6.50 -3.67
CA SER A 70 -1.95 -7.43 -2.57
C SER A 70 -1.32 -6.96 -1.26
N SER A 71 -0.07 -6.50 -1.31
CA SER A 71 0.61 -5.95 -0.12
C SER A 71 -0.09 -4.70 0.42
N SER A 72 -0.61 -3.83 -0.46
CA SER A 72 -1.33 -2.61 -0.06
C SER A 72 -2.69 -2.93 0.56
N ALA A 73 -3.43 -3.88 -0.02
CA ALA A 73 -4.72 -4.32 0.55
C ALA A 73 -4.54 -4.93 1.94
N TYR A 74 -3.46 -5.68 2.16
CA TYR A 74 -3.17 -6.33 3.44
C TYR A 74 -2.99 -5.31 4.58
N VAL A 75 -2.40 -4.15 4.32
CA VAL A 75 -2.22 -3.06 5.32
C VAL A 75 -3.40 -2.09 5.38
N GLY A 76 -4.48 -2.30 4.63
CA GLY A 76 -5.59 -1.34 4.58
C GLY A 76 -5.39 -0.18 3.61
N ALA A 77 -4.30 -0.13 2.82
CA ALA A 77 -4.03 0.93 1.86
C ALA A 77 -4.86 0.76 0.57
N MET A 78 -6.17 0.99 0.67
CA MET A 78 -7.14 0.69 -0.38
C MET A 78 -6.96 1.56 -1.63
N HIS A 79 -6.63 2.84 -1.46
CA HIS A 79 -6.36 3.74 -2.59
C HIS A 79 -5.12 3.29 -3.38
N LEU A 80 -4.03 2.99 -2.68
CA LEU A 80 -2.81 2.48 -3.31
C LEU A 80 -3.03 1.13 -4.00
N SER A 81 -3.86 0.26 -3.41
CA SER A 81 -4.29 -1.00 -4.01
C SER A 81 -5.07 -0.78 -5.31
N ALA A 82 -6.00 0.18 -5.33
CA ALA A 82 -6.77 0.54 -6.52
C ALA A 82 -5.87 1.10 -7.64
N MET A 83 -4.93 1.99 -7.31
CA MET A 83 -3.95 2.52 -8.28
C MET A 83 -3.04 1.42 -8.83
N SER A 84 -2.62 0.49 -7.98
CA SER A 84 -1.85 -0.69 -8.39
C SER A 84 -2.65 -1.57 -9.35
N LYS A 85 -3.94 -1.78 -9.08
CA LYS A 85 -4.84 -2.53 -9.97
C LYS A 85 -4.97 -1.88 -11.35
N ASP A 86 -5.05 -0.56 -11.42
CA ASP A 86 -5.09 0.17 -12.69
C ASP A 86 -3.84 -0.08 -13.53
N LEU A 87 -2.66 -0.01 -12.93
CA LEU A 87 -1.38 -0.30 -13.61
C LEU A 87 -1.26 -1.79 -13.98
N GLU A 88 -1.77 -2.70 -13.16
CA GLU A 88 -1.87 -4.12 -13.48
C GLU A 88 -2.72 -4.35 -14.75
N LEU A 89 -3.86 -3.64 -14.87
CA LEU A 89 -4.74 -3.72 -16.04
C LEU A 89 -4.10 -3.09 -17.29
N MET A 90 -3.34 -2.00 -17.15
CA MET A 90 -2.57 -1.40 -18.24
C MET A 90 -1.51 -2.39 -18.75
N GLY A 91 -0.75 -3.01 -17.85
CA GLY A 91 0.22 -4.04 -18.19
C GLY A 91 -0.44 -5.27 -18.85
N ARG A 92 -1.58 -5.72 -18.33
CA ARG A 92 -2.34 -6.85 -18.89
C ARG A 92 -2.89 -6.57 -20.30
N SER A 93 -3.36 -5.35 -20.55
CA SER A 93 -3.92 -4.95 -21.85
C SER A 93 -2.86 -4.51 -22.86
N GLY A 94 -1.64 -4.20 -22.40
CA GLY A 94 -0.58 -3.60 -23.21
C GLY A 94 -0.78 -2.10 -23.48
N ALA A 95 -1.83 -1.49 -22.91
CA ALA A 95 -2.10 -0.05 -23.05
C ALA A 95 -1.18 0.76 -22.13
N MET A 96 0.08 0.93 -22.53
CA MET A 96 1.12 1.58 -21.73
C MET A 96 1.11 3.12 -21.80
N VAL A 97 0.24 3.70 -22.61
CA VAL A 97 0.10 5.16 -22.73
C VAL A 97 -0.39 5.73 -21.39
N GLY A 98 0.37 6.66 -20.80
CA GLY A 98 0.09 7.24 -19.49
C GLY A 98 0.46 6.34 -18.30
N ALA A 99 1.11 5.19 -18.52
CA ALA A 99 1.54 4.32 -17.43
C ALA A 99 2.58 5.01 -16.53
N LYS A 100 3.43 5.85 -17.11
CA LYS A 100 4.43 6.62 -16.37
C LYS A 100 3.79 7.61 -15.41
N ASP A 101 2.84 8.42 -15.88
CA ASP A 101 2.14 9.41 -15.05
C ASP A 101 1.38 8.71 -13.90
N LYS A 102 0.71 7.59 -14.20
CA LYS A 102 0.05 6.78 -13.16
C LYS A 102 1.04 6.17 -12.16
N ALA A 103 2.23 5.75 -12.60
CA ALA A 103 3.27 5.23 -11.72
C ALA A 103 3.84 6.33 -10.79
N GLU A 104 3.96 7.57 -11.28
CA GLU A 104 4.37 8.72 -10.47
C GLU A 104 3.31 9.06 -9.42
N MET A 105 2.03 9.12 -9.80
CA MET A 105 0.93 9.32 -8.85
C MET A 105 0.89 8.20 -7.79
N LEU A 106 1.13 6.94 -8.19
CA LEU A 106 1.17 5.80 -7.27
C LEU A 106 2.29 5.94 -6.24
N LYS A 107 3.45 6.47 -6.66
CA LYS A 107 4.57 6.74 -5.75
C LYS A 107 4.21 7.82 -4.72
N GLU A 108 3.54 8.88 -5.13
CA GLU A 108 3.07 9.93 -4.21
C GLU A 108 2.06 9.38 -3.19
N GLU A 109 1.12 8.54 -3.64
CA GLU A 109 0.16 7.89 -2.76
C GLU A 109 0.85 6.96 -1.76
N TYR A 110 1.87 6.22 -2.20
CA TYR A 110 2.66 5.39 -1.28
C TYR A 110 3.33 6.23 -0.17
N MET A 111 3.83 7.43 -0.46
CA MET A 111 4.41 8.28 0.59
C MET A 111 3.37 8.68 1.64
N ARG A 112 2.11 8.91 1.24
CA ARG A 112 1.01 9.17 2.17
C ARG A 112 0.69 7.94 3.03
N VAL A 113 0.62 6.77 2.40
CA VAL A 113 0.42 5.49 3.10
C VAL A 113 1.56 5.22 4.09
N GLN A 114 2.81 5.42 3.69
CA GLN A 114 3.96 5.24 4.55
C GLN A 114 3.86 6.15 5.80
N ALA A 115 3.60 7.44 5.61
CA ALA A 115 3.47 8.38 6.71
C ALA A 115 2.33 8.01 7.67
N ALA A 116 1.20 7.54 7.13
CA ALA A 116 0.07 7.09 7.93
C ALA A 116 0.41 5.80 8.72
N LEU A 117 1.07 4.82 8.10
CA LEU A 117 1.51 3.59 8.77
C LEU A 117 2.49 3.92 9.91
N GLU A 118 3.48 4.78 9.66
CA GLU A 118 4.44 5.21 10.68
C GLU A 118 3.81 5.99 11.83
N ALA A 119 2.69 6.70 11.59
CA ALA A 119 1.93 7.35 12.65
C ALA A 119 1.17 6.34 13.51
N GLU A 120 0.57 5.32 12.90
CA GLU A 120 -0.16 4.27 13.61
C GLU A 120 0.75 3.39 14.48
N THR A 121 1.95 3.05 13.98
CA THR A 121 2.91 2.27 14.78
C THR A 121 3.42 3.04 15.98
N LYS A 122 3.70 4.35 15.83
CA LYS A 122 4.09 5.21 16.97
C LYS A 122 2.94 5.39 17.96
N ALA A 123 1.70 5.49 17.50
CA ALA A 123 0.55 5.61 18.39
C ALA A 123 0.32 4.34 19.24
N ALA A 124 0.72 3.17 18.76
CA ALA A 124 0.68 1.92 19.51
C ALA A 124 1.70 1.89 20.65
N ASP A 125 2.93 2.40 20.43
CA ASP A 125 3.99 2.44 21.44
C ASP A 125 3.63 3.31 22.67
N TYR A 126 2.85 4.39 22.49
CA TYR A 126 2.44 5.28 23.59
C TYR A 126 1.24 4.77 24.42
N ARG A 127 0.54 3.71 23.98
CA ARG A 127 -0.60 3.13 24.71
C ARG A 127 -0.21 2.10 25.77
N ASN A 128 1.08 1.74 25.83
CA ASN A 128 1.61 0.74 26.75
C ASN A 128 2.34 1.34 27.96
N CYS A 129 1.99 2.58 28.34
CA CYS A 129 2.45 3.27 29.56
C CYS A 129 1.30 3.47 30.55
#